data_AF-R6E781-F1
#
_entry.id   AF-R6E781-F1
#
_cell.length_a   1.000
_cell.length_b   1.000
_cell.length_c   1.000
_cell.angle_alpha   90.00
_cell.angle_beta   90.00
_cell.angle_gamma   90.00
#
_symmetry.space_group_name_H-M   'P 1'
#
loop_
_entity.id
_entity.type
_entity.pdbx_description
1 polymer ?
#
loop_
_entity_poly.entity_id
_entity_poly.type
_entity_poly.pdbx_seq_one_letter_code
_entity_poly.pdbx_strand_id
1 'polypeptide(L)' 'MANILKVKSVGDYERYYGVKSRHPLVSVIDYAAISPIRPSVNNYEVYGLFLHNRLSADLTYGWGGMTIVAEH' A
#
# COMPACT_ATOMS: atom_id res chain seq x y z
N MET A 1 12.59 -21.33 8.09
CA MET A 1 11.46 -20.53 8.62
C MET A 1 11.11 -19.46 7.61
N ALA A 2 9.84 -19.33 7.22
CA ALA A 2 9.40 -18.18 6.43
C ALA A 2 9.33 -16.95 7.36
N ASN A 3 9.99 -15.85 6.99
CA ASN A 3 9.85 -14.59 7.71
C ASN A 3 8.47 -14.00 7.40
N ILE A 4 7.61 -13.93 8.41
CA ILE A 4 6.28 -13.30 8.29
C ILE A 4 6.43 -11.81 8.60
N LEU A 5 6.13 -10.95 7.64
CA LEU A 5 6.11 -9.50 7.83
C LEU A 5 4.85 -9.12 8.62
N LYS A 6 5.02 -8.54 9.81
CA LYS A 6 3.92 -7.99 10.61
C LYS A 6 3.68 -6.55 10.20
N VAL A 7 2.50 -6.25 9.67
CA VAL A 7 2.12 -4.91 9.21
C VAL A 7 1.04 -4.39 10.15
N LYS A 8 1.46 -3.59 11.13
CA LYS A 8 0.57 -3.04 12.18
C LYS A 8 0.02 -1.67 11.83
N SER A 9 0.76 -0.95 10.99
CA SER A 9 0.39 0.36 10.49
C SER A 9 0.73 0.44 9.00
N VAL A 10 0.08 1.36 8.29
CA VAL A 10 0.38 1.62 6.87
C VAL A 10 1.85 2.01 6.67
N GLY A 11 2.46 2.68 7.65
CA GLY A 11 3.87 3.09 7.61
C GLY A 11 4.87 1.94 7.74
N ASP A 12 4.50 0.81 8.35
CA ASP A 12 5.38 -0.38 8.40
C ASP A 12 5.62 -0.93 7.00
N TYR A 13 4.57 -0.91 6.16
CA TYR A 13 4.64 -1.38 4.79
C TYR A 13 5.43 -0.42 3.89
N GLU A 14 5.25 0.90 4.08
CA GLU A 14 6.03 1.93 3.38
C GLU A 14 7.53 1.76 3.64
N ARG A 15 7.90 1.58 4.92
CA ARG A 15 9.30 1.35 5.32
C ARG A 15 9.86 0.06 4.74
N TYR A 16 9.05 -0.98 4.64
CA TYR A 16 9.45 -2.24 4.03
C TYR A 16 9.82 -2.10 2.54
N TYR A 17 9.09 -1.26 1.80
CA TYR A 17 9.40 -0.94 0.40
C TYR A 17 10.33 0.28 0.21
N GLY A 18 10.62 1.04 1.27
CA GLY A 18 11.41 2.27 1.19
C GLY A 18 10.67 3.45 0.55
N VAL A 19 9.34 3.45 0.58
CA VAL A 19 8.49 4.50 0.00
C VAL A 19 8.24 5.61 1.02
N LYS A 20 8.16 6.86 0.55
CA LYS A 20 7.88 8.02 1.41
C LYS A 20 6.39 8.06 1.76
N SER A 21 6.11 8.17 3.06
CA SER A 21 4.74 8.35 3.57
C SER A 21 4.13 9.65 3.06
N ARG A 22 2.93 9.56 2.47
CA ARG A 22 2.14 10.73 2.02
C ARG A 22 1.03 11.09 3.00
N HIS A 23 0.55 10.13 3.81
CA HIS A 23 -0.54 10.34 4.75
C HIS A 23 -0.41 9.39 5.96
N PRO A 24 -0.71 9.84 7.19
CA PRO A 24 -0.51 9.02 8.40
C PRO A 24 -1.41 7.78 8.49
N LEU A 25 -2.56 7.78 7.80
CA LEU A 25 -3.56 6.69 7.87
C LEU A 25 -3.72 5.91 6.56
N VAL A 26 -3.07 6.36 5.48
CA VAL A 26 -3.21 5.74 4.15
C VAL A 26 -1.85 5.67 3.50
N SER A 27 -1.50 4.49 3.00
CA SER A 27 -0.32 4.30 2.16
C SER A 27 -0.71 3.83 0.77
N VAL A 28 0.00 4.32 -0.23
CA VAL A 28 -0.13 3.92 -1.62
C VAL A 28 1.24 3.48 -2.11
N ILE A 29 1.33 2.22 -2.54
CA ILE A 29 2.55 1.65 -3.11
C ILE A 29 2.32 1.45 -4.59
N ASP A 30 3.05 2.19 -5.42
CA ASP A 30 3.03 2.02 -6.87
C ASP A 30 3.97 0.87 -7.26
N TYR A 31 3.39 -0.31 -7.47
CA TYR A 31 4.10 -1.52 -7.87
C TYR A 31 4.76 -1.45 -9.26
N ALA A 32 4.37 -0.50 -10.12
CA ALA A 32 5.05 -0.29 -11.41
C ALA A 32 6.37 0.47 -11.24
N ALA A 33 6.42 1.41 -10.30
CA ALA A 33 7.62 2.19 -9.99
C ALA A 33 8.61 1.47 -9.07
N ILE A 34 8.19 0.43 -8.33
CA ILE A 34 9.07 -0.35 -7.46
C ILE A 34 9.53 -1.66 -8.10
N SER A 35 10.84 -1.86 -8.17
CA SER A 35 11.44 -3.12 -8.60
C SER A 35 12.67 -3.45 -7.74
N PRO A 36 12.87 -4.71 -7.32
CA PRO A 36 11.97 -5.86 -7.50
C PRO A 36 10.82 -5.89 -6.48
N ILE A 37 9.66 -6.41 -6.88
CA ILE A 37 8.56 -6.71 -5.95
C ILE A 37 9.01 -7.85 -5.05
N ARG A 38 9.16 -7.56 -3.76
CA ARG A 38 9.62 -8.53 -2.77
C ARG A 38 8.50 -9.54 -2.47
N PRO A 39 8.73 -10.86 -2.64
CA PRO A 39 7.79 -11.85 -2.14
C PRO A 39 7.82 -11.84 -0.61
N SER A 40 6.66 -11.64 0.01
CA SER A 40 6.51 -11.68 1.46
C SER A 40 5.24 -12.42 1.86
N VAL A 41 5.30 -13.08 3.00
CA VAL A 41 4.10 -13.54 3.72
C VAL A 41 3.78 -12.46 4.73
N ASN A 42 2.58 -11.88 4.66
CA ASN A 42 2.21 -10.71 5.43
C ASN A 42 1.10 -11.04 6.41
N ASN A 43 1.28 -10.63 7.67
CA ASN A 43 0.22 -10.61 8.66
C ASN A 43 -0.22 -9.15 8.84
N TYR A 44 -1.36 -8.81 8.22
CA TYR A 44 -1.89 -7.46 8.22
C TYR A 44 -2.87 -7.27 9.38
N GLU A 45 -2.57 -6.30 10.26
CA GLU A 45 -3.54 -5.75 11.23
C GLU A 45 -4.22 -4.49 10.65
N VAL A 46 -3.98 -4.22 9.36
CA VAL A 46 -4.57 -3.13 8.55
C VAL A 46 -5.23 -3.71 7.30
N TYR A 47 -6.07 -2.93 6.62
CA TYR A 47 -6.64 -3.35 5.33
C TYR A 47 -5.64 -3.10 4.19
N GLY A 48 -5.32 -4.16 3.43
CA GLY A 48 -4.53 -4.09 2.20
C GLY A 48 -5.41 -4.25 0.98
N LEU A 49 -5.38 -3.27 0.07
CA LEU A 49 -6.08 -3.33 -1.22
C LEU A 49 -5.04 -3.43 -2.33
N PHE A 50 -5.22 -4.43 -3.20
CA PHE A 50 -4.34 -4.64 -4.36
C PHE A 50 -5.16 -4.41 -5.62
N LEU A 51 -4.86 -3.31 -6.31
CA LEU A 51 -5.52 -2.93 -7.55
C LEU A 51 -4.61 -3.27 -8.73
N HIS A 52 -5.20 -3.89 -9.75
CA HIS A 52 -4.52 -4.10 -11.01
C HIS A 52 -4.52 -2.78 -11.80
N ASN A 53 -3.46 -2.52 -12.59
CA ASN A 53 -3.37 -1.32 -13.44
C ASN A 53 -4.49 -1.15 -14.50
N ARG A 54 -5.38 -2.15 -14.64
CA ARG A 54 -6.53 -2.12 -15.54
C ARG A 54 -7.80 -1.63 -14.83
N LEU A 55 -7.75 -1.45 -13.52
CA LEU A 55 -8.85 -0.95 -12.72
C LEU A 55 -8.59 0.52 -12.42
N SER A 56 -9.30 1.40 -13.14
CA SER A 56 -9.46 2.78 -12.73
C SER A 56 -10.47 2.80 -11.58
N ALA A 57 -9.99 3.00 -10.36
CA ALA A 57 -10.82 3.13 -9.18
C ALA A 57 -10.51 4.46 -8.49
N ASP A 58 -11.54 5.26 -8.25
CA ASP A 58 -11.45 6.41 -7.35
C ASP A 58 -11.73 5.90 -5.94
N LEU A 59 -10.67 5.75 -5.15
CA LEU A 59 -10.82 5.30 -3.77
C LEU A 59 -10.89 6.51 -2.85
N THR A 60 -12.06 6.72 -2.25
CA THR A 60 -12.26 7.74 -1.23
C THR A 60 -12.03 7.15 0.16
N TYR A 61 -11.08 7.70 0.91
CA TYR A 61 -10.85 7.31 2.31
C TYR A 61 -11.15 8.46 3.28
N GLY A 62 -11.84 8.14 4.39
CA GLY A 62 -12.19 9.08 5.47
C GLY A 62 -13.39 9.98 5.17
N TRP A 63 -13.76 10.80 6.15
CA TRP A 63 -14.82 11.81 6.01
C TRP A 63 -14.18 13.14 5.57
N GLY A 64 -14.18 13.40 4.26
CA GLY A 64 -13.50 14.56 3.65
C GLY A 64 -12.84 14.26 2.30
N GLY A 65 -12.74 12.98 1.93
CA GLY A 65 -12.42 12.54 0.58
C GLY A 65 -10.99 12.81 0.12
N MET A 66 -10.04 12.04 0.65
CA MET A 66 -8.78 11.86 -0.07
C MET A 66 -9.05 10.88 -1.22
N THR A 67 -9.08 11.39 -2.45
CA THR A 67 -9.16 10.59 -3.67
C THR A 67 -7.78 10.00 -3.99
N ILE A 68 -7.70 8.67 -3.99
CA ILE A 68 -6.53 7.95 -4.48
C ILE A 68 -6.79 7.67 -5.96
N VAL A 69 -6.17 8.46 -6.83
CA VAL A 69 -6.14 8.20 -8.27
C VAL A 69 -5.00 7.24 -8.59
N ALA A 70 -5.34 6.06 -9.09
CA ALA A 70 -4.40 5.20 -9.78
C ALA A 70 -4.30 5.68 -11.24
N GLU A 71 -3.41 6.62 -11.51
CA GLU A 71 -3.16 7.10 -12.89
C GLU A 71 -2.23 6.15 -13.65
N HIS A 72 -2.41 6.11 -14.97
CA HIS A 72 -1.67 5.27 -15.94
C HIS A 72 -0.22 5.70 -16.12
#